data_AF-A0A7J2TP85-F1
#
_entry.id   AF-A0A7J2TP85-F1
#
_cell.length_a   1.000
_cell.length_b   1.000
_cell.length_c   1.000
_cell.angle_alpha   90.00
_cell.angle_beta   90.00
_cell.angle_gamma   90.00
#
_symmetry.space_group_name_H-M   'P 1'
#
loop_
_entity.id
_entity.type
_entity.pdbx_description
1 polymer ?
#
loop_
_entity_poly.entity_id
_entity_poly.type
_entity_poly.pdbx_seq_one_letter_code
_entity_poly.pdbx_strand_id
1 'polypeptide(L)'
;MYFDIVMPLTLFLVTIAAMLLEKKIEGKFKDIFEEKQFSIWNAIVLVAAMSITISLIVFVPQMAIMAMFLFAYSLVLFIFSYLFSNLPKAKAQLFFKGFLIISFVAATISMFTFGTNIMVAYGALAFFCLFSFALVALLYEENRISTKERWYLAVLPPASFICLYAFFSRTPIWFPYLLDMYGIVFAVLIILYLGTLFTWKTSLIFAALLTIMDIILVLFTGAMVSAARHVSVLRLPVLVSLPTLPTITTEWGIIYMSLGLGDFFFAGLLGIQTMKKFGKKFAILSVAAMCISFFIFETILLNYELKAFPGTLMIICGWLPLVILKRLKH
;
A
#
# COMPACT_ATOMS: atom_id res chain seq x y z
N MET A 1 -20.07 -20.69 -11.92
CA MET A 1 -19.72 -20.07 -10.63
C MET A 1 -18.54 -19.16 -10.87
N TYR A 2 -18.70 -17.87 -10.63
CA TYR A 2 -17.63 -16.89 -10.77
C TYR A 2 -16.77 -16.89 -9.51
N PHE A 3 -15.45 -16.86 -9.66
CA PHE A 3 -14.50 -16.79 -8.55
C PHE A 3 -13.27 -15.99 -9.01
N ASP A 4 -12.53 -15.42 -8.06
CA ASP A 4 -11.24 -14.77 -8.34
C ASP A 4 -10.15 -15.34 -7.43
N ILE A 5 -9.00 -15.67 -8.03
CA ILE A 5 -7.82 -16.13 -7.31
C ILE A 5 -6.82 -14.99 -7.12
N VAL A 6 -6.86 -13.94 -7.95
CA VAL A 6 -5.82 -12.91 -8.00
C VAL A 6 -5.81 -12.06 -6.75
N MET A 7 -6.96 -11.57 -6.31
CA MET A 7 -7.04 -10.69 -5.15
C MET A 7 -6.68 -11.38 -3.82
N PRO A 8 -7.20 -12.57 -3.49
CA PRO A 8 -6.77 -13.30 -2.30
C PRO A 8 -5.28 -13.65 -2.32
N LEU A 9 -4.74 -13.99 -3.49
CA LEU A 9 -3.31 -14.29 -3.65
C LEU A 9 -2.45 -13.04 -3.51
N THR A 10 -2.91 -11.89 -3.99
CA THR A 10 -2.23 -10.61 -3.80
C THR A 10 -2.22 -10.23 -2.33
N LEU A 11 -3.35 -10.36 -1.62
CA LEU A 11 -3.43 -10.17 -0.17
C LEU A 11 -2.45 -11.08 0.57
N PHE A 12 -2.35 -12.35 0.17
CA PHE A 12 -1.39 -13.31 0.71
C PHE A 12 0.05 -12.83 0.52
N LEU A 13 0.43 -12.50 -0.72
CA LEU A 13 1.79 -12.10 -1.08
C LEU A 13 2.21 -10.81 -0.36
N VAL A 14 1.33 -9.80 -0.34
CA VAL A 14 1.60 -8.52 0.35
C VAL A 14 1.80 -8.74 1.85
N THR A 15 0.92 -9.54 2.47
CA THR A 15 1.00 -9.84 3.90
C THR A 15 2.28 -10.61 4.25
N ILE A 16 2.62 -11.64 3.47
CA ILE A 16 3.85 -12.42 3.66
C ILE A 16 5.09 -11.55 3.43
N ALA A 17 5.11 -10.73 2.37
CA ALA A 17 6.21 -9.82 2.08
C ALA A 17 6.44 -8.86 3.26
N ALA A 18 5.38 -8.24 3.77
CA ALA A 18 5.47 -7.35 4.92
C ALA A 18 5.97 -8.06 6.18
N MET A 19 5.47 -9.27 6.48
CA MET A 19 5.97 -10.08 7.61
C MET A 19 7.45 -10.44 7.49
N LEU A 20 7.92 -10.81 6.30
CA LEU A 20 9.33 -11.15 6.06
C LEU A 20 10.25 -9.93 6.15
N LEU A 21 9.76 -8.78 5.69
CA LEU A 21 10.47 -7.51 5.75
C LEU A 21 10.52 -6.98 7.19
N GLU A 22 9.44 -7.10 7.96
CA GLU A 22 9.35 -6.62 9.34
C GLU A 22 10.48 -7.16 10.20
N LYS A 23 10.78 -8.46 10.13
CA LYS A 23 11.89 -9.08 10.87
C LYS A 23 13.26 -8.44 10.56
N LYS A 24 13.47 -7.94 9.34
CA LYS A 24 14.73 -7.29 8.94
C LYS A 24 14.80 -5.82 9.38
N ILE A 25 13.65 -5.21 9.62
CA ILE A 25 13.46 -3.78 9.74
C ILE A 25 13.24 -3.35 11.19
N GLU A 26 12.70 -4.25 12.02
CA GLU A 26 12.34 -4.00 13.43
C GLU A 26 13.49 -3.36 14.22
N GLY A 27 14.73 -3.83 14.05
CA GLY A 27 15.89 -3.26 14.73
C GLY A 27 16.12 -1.78 14.37
N LYS A 28 16.07 -1.45 13.08
CA LYS A 28 16.27 -0.07 12.61
C LYS A 28 15.15 0.88 13.04
N PHE A 29 13.92 0.37 13.16
CA PHE A 29 12.79 1.18 13.63
C PHE A 29 12.85 1.44 15.12
N LYS A 30 13.27 0.48 15.93
CA LYS A 30 13.40 0.66 17.40
C LYS A 30 14.40 1.74 17.76
N ASP A 31 15.52 1.81 17.04
CA ASP A 31 16.56 2.83 17.25
C ASP A 31 16.06 4.27 16.97
N ILE A 32 15.11 4.44 16.04
CA ILE A 32 14.60 5.76 15.63
C ILE A 32 13.35 6.18 16.42
N PHE A 33 12.47 5.22 16.76
CA PHE A 33 11.18 5.51 17.37
C PHE A 33 11.17 5.50 18.91
N GLU A 34 12.34 5.45 19.56
CA GLU A 34 12.45 5.44 21.03
C GLU A 34 11.53 4.38 21.67
N GLU A 35 11.36 3.22 21.02
CA GLU A 35 10.45 2.15 21.42
C GLU A 35 8.98 2.57 21.67
N LYS A 36 8.52 3.72 21.14
CA LYS A 36 7.16 4.21 21.37
C LYS A 36 6.13 3.25 20.76
N GLN A 37 5.44 2.53 21.64
CA GLN A 37 4.33 1.65 21.30
C GLN A 37 3.00 2.39 21.44
N PHE A 38 2.03 2.04 20.61
CA PHE A 38 0.68 2.58 20.73
C PHE A 38 0.00 2.09 22.01
N SER A 39 -0.58 3.04 22.73
CA SER A 39 -1.52 2.76 23.80
C SER A 39 -2.88 2.35 23.22
N ILE A 40 -3.74 1.76 24.05
CA ILE A 40 -5.11 1.41 23.65
C ILE A 40 -5.88 2.69 23.26
N TRP A 41 -5.64 3.79 23.98
CA TRP A 41 -6.23 5.09 23.65
C TRP A 41 -5.83 5.58 22.25
N ASN A 42 -4.56 5.43 21.87
CA ASN A 42 -4.10 5.82 20.53
C ASN A 42 -4.82 5.02 19.45
N ALA A 43 -5.07 3.73 19.67
CA ALA A 43 -5.82 2.88 18.73
C ALA A 43 -7.30 3.32 18.61
N ILE A 44 -7.96 3.66 19.73
CA ILE A 44 -9.34 4.16 19.73
C ILE A 44 -9.42 5.49 18.97
N VAL A 45 -8.52 6.43 19.28
CA VAL A 45 -8.46 7.74 18.61
C VAL A 45 -8.20 7.58 17.12
N LEU A 46 -7.33 6.65 16.72
CA LEU A 46 -7.04 6.37 15.32
C LEU A 46 -8.30 5.87 14.58
N VAL A 47 -9.03 4.90 15.12
CA VAL A 47 -10.27 4.39 14.50
C VAL A 47 -11.32 5.49 14.41
N ALA A 48 -11.48 6.28 15.47
CA ALA A 48 -12.41 7.41 15.47
C ALA A 48 -12.04 8.45 14.39
N ALA A 49 -10.76 8.82 14.29
CA ALA A 49 -10.27 9.75 13.28
C ALA A 49 -10.46 9.21 11.85
N MET A 50 -10.19 7.91 11.63
CA MET A 50 -10.44 7.26 10.33
C MET A 50 -11.92 7.31 9.95
N SER A 51 -12.82 6.98 10.88
CA SER A 51 -14.27 7.03 10.66
C SER A 51 -14.75 8.42 10.25
N ILE A 52 -14.32 9.44 11.01
CA ILE A 52 -14.66 10.85 10.76
C ILE A 52 -14.10 11.27 9.40
N THR A 53 -12.84 10.95 9.11
CA THR A 53 -12.20 11.32 7.84
C THR A 53 -12.92 10.70 6.66
N ILE A 54 -13.24 9.39 6.70
CA ILE A 54 -13.97 8.70 5.62
C ILE A 54 -15.36 9.30 5.42
N SER A 55 -16.04 9.69 6.50
CA SER A 55 -17.37 10.32 6.41
C SER A 55 -17.31 11.73 5.82
N LEU A 56 -16.25 12.49 6.12
CA LEU A 56 -16.09 13.87 5.68
C LEU A 56 -15.42 14.02 4.31
N ILE A 57 -14.67 13.01 3.84
CA ILE A 57 -13.85 13.12 2.62
C ILE A 57 -14.69 13.44 1.37
N VAL A 58 -15.96 13.05 1.36
CA VAL A 58 -16.91 13.33 0.27
C VAL A 58 -17.15 14.83 0.11
N PHE A 59 -17.04 15.60 1.20
CA PHE A 59 -17.21 17.06 1.19
C PHE A 59 -15.90 17.81 0.90
N VAL A 60 -14.76 17.12 0.91
CA VAL A 60 -13.45 17.74 0.69
C VAL A 60 -13.21 17.93 -0.81
N PRO A 61 -12.73 19.11 -1.25
CA PRO A 61 -12.38 19.35 -2.64
C PRO A 61 -11.34 18.35 -3.14
N GLN A 62 -11.54 17.85 -4.36
CA GLN A 62 -10.67 16.84 -4.99
C GLN A 62 -9.18 17.26 -5.03
N MET A 63 -8.90 18.54 -5.30
CA MET A 63 -7.53 19.07 -5.31
C MET A 63 -6.88 19.01 -3.92
N ALA A 64 -7.64 19.21 -2.85
CA ALA A 64 -7.12 19.11 -1.48
C ALA A 64 -6.81 17.66 -1.11
N ILE A 65 -7.68 16.72 -1.47
CA ILE A 65 -7.45 15.28 -1.29
C ILE A 65 -6.18 14.85 -2.03
N MET A 66 -6.07 15.25 -3.30
CA MET A 66 -4.90 14.95 -4.12
C MET A 66 -3.61 15.51 -3.51
N ALA A 67 -3.59 16.79 -3.13
CA ALA A 67 -2.42 17.41 -2.53
C ALA A 67 -2.02 16.73 -1.21
N MET A 68 -2.98 16.49 -0.33
CA MET A 68 -2.77 15.81 0.95
C MET A 68 -2.22 14.39 0.73
N PHE A 69 -2.80 13.64 -0.19
CA PHE A 69 -2.35 12.28 -0.49
C PHE A 69 -0.94 12.26 -1.08
N LEU A 70 -0.67 13.08 -2.10
CA LEU A 70 0.65 13.15 -2.72
C LEU A 70 1.72 13.54 -1.71
N PHE A 71 1.42 14.49 -0.82
CA PHE A 71 2.31 14.88 0.26
C PHE A 71 2.56 13.73 1.24
N ALA A 72 1.50 13.12 1.78
CA ALA A 72 1.61 12.04 2.75
C ALA A 72 2.35 10.82 2.17
N TYR A 73 2.01 10.42 0.94
CA TYR A 73 2.64 9.32 0.24
C TYR A 73 4.13 9.59 -0.02
N SER A 74 4.47 10.80 -0.48
CA SER A 74 5.85 11.20 -0.72
C SER A 74 6.68 11.23 0.56
N LEU A 75 6.08 11.67 1.68
CA LEU A 75 6.72 11.66 2.98
C LEU A 75 7.00 10.23 3.44
N VAL A 76 6.04 9.30 3.30
CA VAL A 76 6.23 7.88 3.61
C VAL A 76 7.34 7.28 2.76
N LEU A 77 7.31 7.49 1.43
CA LEU A 77 8.39 7.04 0.54
C LEU A 77 9.75 7.59 0.96
N PHE A 78 9.81 8.89 1.30
CA PHE A 78 11.03 9.54 1.74
C PHE A 78 11.57 8.91 3.03
N ILE A 79 10.74 8.77 4.08
CA ILE A 79 11.15 8.18 5.37
C ILE A 79 11.72 6.77 5.17
N PHE A 80 11.00 5.93 4.44
CA PHE A 80 11.47 4.56 4.21
C PHE A 80 12.75 4.53 3.37
N SER A 81 12.83 5.35 2.31
CA SER A 81 14.04 5.41 1.48
C SER A 81 15.23 5.97 2.26
N TYR A 82 14.99 6.91 3.17
CA TYR A 82 15.99 7.46 4.08
C TYR A 82 16.47 6.42 5.08
N LEU A 83 15.56 5.66 5.70
CA LEU A 83 15.87 4.56 6.60
C LEU A 83 16.72 3.46 5.92
N PHE A 84 16.41 3.19 4.65
CA PHE A 84 17.16 2.25 3.83
C PHE A 84 18.35 2.89 3.13
N SER A 85 18.67 4.16 3.36
CA SER A 85 19.76 4.85 2.63
C SER A 85 21.16 4.40 3.08
N ASN A 86 21.28 3.80 4.26
CA ASN A 86 22.51 3.25 4.82
C ASN A 86 22.88 1.88 4.17
N LEU A 87 22.89 1.86 2.83
CA LEU A 87 23.29 0.72 2.02
C LEU A 87 24.81 0.71 1.78
N PRO A 88 25.43 -0.48 1.63
CA PRO A 88 26.78 -0.58 1.09
C PRO A 88 26.91 0.19 -0.21
N LYS A 89 28.06 0.83 -0.44
CA LYS A 89 28.33 1.69 -1.62
C LYS A 89 27.91 1.03 -2.94
N ALA A 90 28.25 -0.25 -3.12
CA ALA A 90 27.86 -1.02 -4.32
C ALA A 90 26.33 -1.09 -4.53
N LYS A 91 25.54 -1.27 -3.47
CA LYS A 91 24.07 -1.34 -3.57
C LYS A 91 23.44 0.03 -3.82
N ALA A 92 24.02 1.09 -3.25
CA ALA A 92 23.59 2.46 -3.53
C ALA A 92 23.88 2.86 -4.98
N GLN A 93 25.06 2.52 -5.49
CA GLN A 93 25.40 2.72 -6.91
C GLN A 93 24.46 1.94 -7.83
N LEU A 94 24.12 0.69 -7.50
CA LEU A 94 23.13 -0.09 -8.25
C LEU A 94 21.76 0.60 -8.27
N PHE A 95 21.31 1.14 -7.12
CA PHE A 95 20.06 1.86 -7.01
C PHE A 95 20.03 3.11 -7.91
N PHE A 96 21.09 3.93 -7.89
CA PHE A 96 21.21 5.09 -8.77
C PHE A 96 21.26 4.70 -10.25
N LYS A 97 22.01 3.66 -10.62
CA LYS A 97 22.04 3.15 -11.99
C LYS A 97 20.66 2.68 -12.45
N GLY A 98 19.91 1.99 -11.60
CA GLY A 98 18.53 1.60 -11.87
C GLY A 98 17.63 2.81 -12.12
N PHE A 99 17.69 3.82 -11.23
CA PHE A 99 16.95 5.07 -11.40
C PHE A 99 17.33 5.83 -12.66
N LEU A 100 18.61 5.87 -13.04
CA LEU A 100 19.07 6.48 -14.28
C LEU A 100 18.45 5.80 -15.51
N ILE A 101 18.50 4.47 -15.58
CA ILE A 101 17.92 3.72 -16.70
C ILE A 101 16.42 3.98 -16.78
N ILE A 102 15.70 3.86 -15.66
CA ILE A 102 14.24 4.05 -15.61
C ILE A 102 13.86 5.48 -16.02
N SER A 103 14.56 6.49 -15.49
CA SER A 103 14.27 7.90 -15.79
C SER A 103 14.56 8.23 -17.26
N PHE A 104 15.64 7.68 -17.81
CA PHE A 104 15.97 7.85 -19.23
C PHE A 104 14.92 7.21 -20.13
N VAL A 105 14.53 5.96 -19.85
CA VAL A 105 13.47 5.27 -20.61
C VAL A 105 12.16 6.04 -20.51
N ALA A 106 11.76 6.49 -19.32
CA ALA A 106 10.56 7.31 -19.13
C ALA A 106 10.63 8.62 -19.93
N ALA A 107 11.77 9.33 -19.90
CA ALA A 107 11.97 10.56 -20.66
C ALA A 107 11.84 10.32 -22.18
N THR A 108 12.43 9.24 -22.70
CA THR A 108 12.32 8.89 -24.13
C THR A 108 10.89 8.56 -24.52
N ILE A 109 10.17 7.75 -23.74
CA ILE A 109 8.75 7.44 -23.98
C ILE A 109 7.92 8.73 -23.99
N SER A 110 8.14 9.64 -23.04
CA SER A 110 7.48 10.94 -23.01
C SER A 110 7.73 11.77 -24.28
N MET A 111 8.95 11.74 -24.84
CA MET A 111 9.27 12.43 -26.10
C MET A 111 8.59 11.81 -27.32
N PHE A 112 8.48 10.49 -27.42
CA PHE A 112 7.77 9.86 -28.55
C PHE A 112 6.25 10.06 -28.47
N THR A 113 5.72 10.34 -27.29
CA THR A 113 4.29 10.61 -27.07
C THR A 113 3.91 12.08 -27.33
N PHE A 114 4.89 12.93 -27.67
CA PHE A 114 4.79 14.39 -27.87
C PHE A 114 3.67 14.82 -28.83
N GLY A 115 3.33 14.00 -29.83
CA GLY A 115 2.26 14.30 -30.80
C GLY A 115 0.83 14.19 -30.27
N THR A 116 0.61 13.61 -29.09
CA THR A 116 -0.74 13.25 -28.61
C THR A 116 -1.22 14.04 -27.39
N ASN A 117 -0.31 14.55 -26.54
CA ASN A 117 -0.67 15.33 -25.35
C ASN A 117 0.47 16.29 -24.95
N ILE A 118 0.18 17.59 -24.95
CA ILE A 118 1.14 18.66 -24.57
C ILE A 118 1.67 18.46 -23.14
N MET A 119 0.87 17.92 -22.22
CA MET A 119 1.31 17.61 -20.85
C MET A 119 2.40 16.55 -20.78
N VAL A 120 2.41 15.57 -21.69
CA VAL A 120 3.41 14.49 -21.70
C VAL A 120 4.78 15.01 -22.16
N ALA A 121 4.81 16.07 -22.97
CA ALA A 121 6.04 16.76 -23.36
C ALA A 121 6.79 17.36 -22.16
N TYR A 122 6.07 18.00 -21.22
CA TYR A 122 6.64 18.47 -19.97
C TYR A 122 7.12 17.32 -19.08
N GLY A 123 6.53 16.13 -19.23
CA GLY A 123 7.02 14.91 -18.61
C GLY A 123 8.44 14.56 -19.03
N ALA A 124 8.78 14.68 -20.33
CA ALA A 124 10.14 14.41 -20.80
C ALA A 124 11.17 15.30 -20.11
N LEU A 125 10.88 16.60 -20.00
CA LEU A 125 11.74 17.55 -19.29
C LEU A 125 11.90 17.18 -17.81
N ALA A 126 10.80 16.84 -17.12
CA ALA A 126 10.86 16.43 -15.72
C ALA A 126 11.69 15.16 -15.51
N PHE A 127 11.54 14.15 -16.37
CA PHE A 127 12.34 12.92 -16.29
C PHE A 127 13.80 13.12 -16.68
N PHE A 128 14.11 14.05 -17.60
CA PHE A 128 15.50 14.46 -17.86
C PHE A 128 16.12 15.20 -16.67
N CYS A 129 15.35 16.04 -15.96
CA CYS A 129 15.81 16.64 -14.71
C CYS A 129 16.09 15.58 -13.63
N LEU A 130 15.19 14.60 -13.49
CA LEU A 130 15.36 13.49 -12.53
C LEU A 130 16.56 12.61 -12.89
N PHE A 131 16.76 12.32 -14.19
CA PHE A 131 17.94 11.66 -14.72
C PHE A 131 19.22 12.44 -14.40
N SER A 132 19.23 13.75 -14.67
CA SER A 132 20.39 14.62 -14.40
C SER A 132 20.72 14.66 -12.91
N PHE A 133 19.71 14.75 -12.05
CA PHE A 133 19.88 14.70 -10.60
C PHE A 133 20.46 13.34 -10.15
N ALA A 134 19.93 12.22 -10.66
CA ALA A 134 20.45 10.89 -10.37
C ALA A 134 21.90 10.69 -10.84
N LEU A 135 22.29 11.33 -11.96
CA LEU A 135 23.64 11.28 -12.50
C LEU A 135 24.61 12.03 -11.59
N VAL A 136 24.26 13.26 -11.22
CA VAL A 136 25.05 14.07 -10.28
C VAL A 136 25.17 13.37 -8.93
N ALA A 137 24.09 12.76 -8.44
CA ALA A 137 24.10 11.99 -7.21
C ALA A 137 25.02 10.75 -7.29
N LEU A 138 25.04 10.06 -8.44
CA LEU A 138 25.94 8.92 -8.67
C LEU A 138 27.41 9.34 -8.69
N LEU A 139 27.74 10.44 -9.39
CA LEU A 139 29.10 10.99 -9.43
C LEU A 139 29.57 11.45 -8.04
N TYR A 140 28.68 12.08 -7.29
CA TYR A 140 28.94 12.46 -5.91
C TYR A 140 29.21 11.24 -5.01
N GLU A 141 28.43 10.16 -5.18
CA GLU A 141 28.60 8.92 -4.42
C GLU A 141 29.93 8.21 -4.75
N GLU A 142 30.38 8.28 -6.00
CA GLU A 142 31.65 7.68 -6.42
C GLU A 142 32.84 8.31 -5.70
N ASN A 143 32.83 9.64 -5.55
CA ASN A 143 33.86 10.41 -4.85
C ASN A 143 33.74 10.39 -3.32
N ARG A 144 32.63 9.88 -2.78
CA ARG A 144 32.38 9.88 -1.33
C ARG A 144 33.13 8.75 -0.62
N ILE A 145 33.77 9.12 0.49
CA ILE A 145 34.51 8.21 1.40
C ILE A 145 33.63 7.74 2.56
N SER A 146 32.63 8.54 2.98
CA SER A 146 31.75 8.24 4.13
C SER A 146 30.49 7.46 3.74
N THR A 147 30.12 6.46 4.55
CA THR A 147 28.94 5.60 4.37
C THR A 147 27.70 6.04 5.16
N LYS A 148 27.66 7.28 5.68
CA LYS A 148 26.49 7.80 6.41
C LYS A 148 25.24 7.92 5.52
N GLU A 149 24.08 8.04 6.17
CA GLU A 149 22.75 8.20 5.57
C GLU A 149 22.74 9.21 4.40
N ARG A 150 21.98 8.86 3.35
CA ARG A 150 21.99 9.55 2.05
C ARG A 150 20.62 10.17 1.78
N TRP A 151 20.46 11.44 2.14
CA TRP A 151 19.23 12.19 1.85
C TRP A 151 18.94 12.26 0.34
N TYR A 152 19.98 12.41 -0.50
CA TYR A 152 19.84 12.50 -1.96
C TYR A 152 19.34 11.19 -2.59
N LEU A 153 19.62 10.03 -1.97
CA LEU A 153 19.03 8.76 -2.38
C LEU A 153 17.54 8.72 -2.01
N ALA A 154 17.18 9.24 -0.85
CA ALA A 154 15.81 9.21 -0.33
C ALA A 154 14.83 10.11 -1.10
N VAL A 155 15.31 11.15 -1.78
CA VAL A 155 14.48 12.05 -2.60
C VAL A 155 14.04 11.41 -3.92
N LEU A 156 14.78 10.42 -4.45
CA LEU A 156 14.50 9.84 -5.77
C LEU A 156 13.13 9.13 -5.85
N PRO A 157 12.75 8.23 -4.91
CA PRO A 157 11.43 7.58 -4.95
C PRO A 157 10.24 8.56 -4.92
N PRO A 158 10.12 9.50 -3.97
CA PRO A 158 9.00 10.45 -3.97
C PRO A 158 9.00 11.36 -5.21
N ALA A 159 10.16 11.84 -5.67
CA ALA A 159 10.23 12.65 -6.88
C ALA A 159 9.74 11.87 -8.12
N SER A 160 10.13 10.60 -8.25
CA SER A 160 9.69 9.75 -9.35
C SER A 160 8.19 9.48 -9.31
N PHE A 161 7.63 9.23 -8.12
CA PHE A 161 6.20 9.03 -7.94
C PHE A 161 5.40 10.28 -8.34
N ILE A 162 5.82 11.47 -7.89
CA ILE A 162 5.16 12.72 -8.24
C ILE A 162 5.22 12.96 -9.75
N CYS A 163 6.38 12.75 -10.39
CA CYS A 163 6.52 12.91 -11.84
C CYS A 163 5.63 11.93 -12.61
N LEU A 164 5.64 10.65 -12.23
CA LEU A 164 4.80 9.63 -12.86
C LEU A 164 3.32 9.95 -12.68
N TYR A 165 2.89 10.35 -11.49
CA TYR A 165 1.50 10.75 -11.27
C TYR A 165 1.12 11.99 -12.10
N ALA A 166 1.94 13.05 -12.07
CA ALA A 166 1.62 14.31 -12.74
C ALA A 166 1.48 14.15 -14.27
N PHE A 167 2.35 13.35 -14.89
CA PHE A 167 2.42 13.25 -16.34
C PHE A 167 1.75 12.01 -16.92
N PHE A 168 1.70 10.90 -16.17
CA PHE A 168 1.17 9.63 -16.66
C PHE A 168 -0.18 9.22 -16.05
N SER A 169 -0.71 9.89 -15.01
CA SER A 169 -1.98 9.51 -14.36
C SER A 169 -3.16 9.32 -15.32
N ARG A 170 -3.20 10.07 -16.43
CA ARG A 170 -4.25 10.01 -17.44
C ARG A 170 -4.02 8.96 -18.54
N THR A 171 -2.86 8.31 -18.56
CA THR A 171 -2.46 7.34 -19.59
C THR A 171 -2.85 5.89 -19.20
N PRO A 172 -2.96 4.96 -20.17
CA PRO A 172 -3.23 3.55 -19.87
C PRO A 172 -2.07 2.82 -19.17
N ILE A 173 -0.89 3.45 -19.07
CA ILE A 173 0.24 2.91 -18.29
C ILE A 173 -0.05 3.05 -16.80
N TRP A 174 -0.78 4.11 -16.41
CA TRP A 174 -1.07 4.38 -14.99
C TRP A 174 -2.05 3.39 -14.40
N PHE A 175 -3.20 3.20 -15.04
CA PHE A 175 -4.21 2.23 -14.61
C PHE A 175 -4.33 1.12 -15.66
N PRO A 176 -4.22 -0.17 -15.27
CA PRO A 176 -4.11 -0.68 -13.89
C PRO A 176 -2.69 -0.68 -13.31
N TYR A 177 -1.65 -0.75 -14.16
CA TYR A 177 -0.32 -1.21 -13.76
C TYR A 177 0.41 -0.37 -12.69
N LEU A 178 0.69 0.91 -12.95
CA LEU A 178 1.46 1.72 -12.00
C LEU A 178 0.66 2.03 -10.74
N LEU A 179 -0.65 2.23 -10.87
CA LEU A 179 -1.56 2.49 -9.74
C LEU A 179 -1.53 1.31 -8.77
N ASP A 180 -1.68 0.08 -9.27
CA ASP A 180 -1.65 -1.12 -8.43
C ASP A 180 -0.26 -1.38 -7.86
N MET A 181 0.80 -1.16 -8.64
CA MET A 181 2.17 -1.28 -8.17
C MET A 181 2.45 -0.33 -7.00
N TYR A 182 2.10 0.96 -7.13
CA TYR A 182 2.27 1.94 -6.05
C TYR A 182 1.30 1.68 -4.88
N GLY A 183 0.10 1.17 -5.15
CA GLY A 183 -0.83 0.73 -4.11
C GLY A 183 -0.24 -0.39 -3.26
N ILE A 184 0.30 -1.43 -3.90
CA ILE A 184 0.97 -2.56 -3.23
C ILE A 184 2.19 -2.09 -2.44
N VAL A 185 3.06 -1.25 -3.03
CA VAL A 185 4.22 -0.69 -2.33
C VAL A 185 3.76 0.02 -1.06
N PHE A 186 2.76 0.87 -1.16
CA PHE A 186 2.28 1.65 -0.03
C PHE A 186 1.57 0.82 1.03
N ALA A 187 0.82 -0.21 0.64
CA ALA A 187 0.29 -1.20 1.57
C ALA A 187 1.43 -1.82 2.38
N VAL A 188 2.50 -2.29 1.73
CA VAL A 188 3.67 -2.86 2.43
C VAL A 188 4.31 -1.84 3.37
N LEU A 189 4.50 -0.60 2.93
CA LEU A 189 5.11 0.46 3.76
C LEU A 189 4.26 0.79 4.99
N ILE A 190 2.94 0.95 4.85
CA ILE A 190 2.04 1.22 5.98
C ILE A 190 2.01 0.03 6.94
N ILE A 191 1.94 -1.20 6.42
CA ILE A 191 1.98 -2.42 7.26
C ILE A 191 3.26 -2.45 8.09
N LEU A 192 4.41 -2.14 7.49
CA LEU A 192 5.68 -2.09 8.20
C LEU A 192 5.70 -0.97 9.24
N TYR A 193 5.26 0.23 8.86
CA TYR A 193 5.27 1.41 9.72
C TYR A 193 4.38 1.26 10.95
N LEU A 194 3.11 0.90 10.74
CA LEU A 194 2.16 0.74 11.83
C LEU A 194 2.37 -0.60 12.56
N GLY A 195 2.74 -1.66 11.85
CA GLY A 195 2.96 -2.99 12.44
C GLY A 195 4.04 -3.02 13.53
N THR A 196 5.01 -2.11 13.49
CA THR A 196 6.02 -1.95 14.55
C THR A 196 5.52 -1.16 15.76
N LEU A 197 4.55 -0.25 15.58
CA LEU A 197 4.00 0.59 16.66
C LEU A 197 2.94 -0.14 17.48
N PHE A 198 2.20 -1.05 16.86
CA PHE A 198 1.16 -1.81 17.53
C PHE A 198 1.72 -2.96 18.37
N THR A 199 1.04 -3.24 19.49
CA THR A 199 1.27 -4.42 20.33
C THR A 199 0.17 -5.46 20.12
N TRP A 200 0.38 -6.69 20.57
CA TRP A 200 -0.63 -7.74 20.46
C TRP A 200 -1.99 -7.35 21.08
N LYS A 201 -1.98 -6.72 22.27
CA LYS A 201 -3.21 -6.30 22.97
C LYS A 201 -3.93 -5.18 22.22
N THR A 202 -3.18 -4.18 21.77
CA THR A 202 -3.75 -3.02 21.05
C THR A 202 -4.27 -3.42 19.67
N SER A 203 -3.60 -4.36 19.00
CA SER A 203 -4.03 -4.90 17.70
C SER A 203 -5.36 -5.64 17.80
N LEU A 204 -5.60 -6.39 18.87
CA LEU A 204 -6.88 -7.06 19.10
C LEU A 204 -8.03 -6.05 19.26
N ILE A 205 -7.82 -5.01 20.06
CA ILE A 205 -8.83 -3.97 20.28
C ILE A 205 -9.06 -3.17 18.99
N PHE A 206 -7.98 -2.79 18.31
CA PHE A 206 -8.04 -2.12 17.02
C PHE A 206 -8.80 -2.94 15.99
N ALA A 207 -8.55 -4.25 15.92
CA ALA A 207 -9.25 -5.14 15.00
C ALA A 207 -10.74 -5.22 15.29
N ALA A 208 -11.13 -5.38 16.55
CA ALA A 208 -12.54 -5.37 16.94
C ALA A 208 -13.22 -4.04 16.60
N LEU A 209 -12.60 -2.91 16.94
CA LEU A 209 -13.16 -1.58 16.66
C LEU A 209 -13.24 -1.30 15.15
N LEU A 210 -12.20 -1.62 14.40
CA LEU A 210 -12.14 -1.37 12.97
C LEU A 210 -13.19 -2.21 12.22
N THR A 211 -13.38 -3.48 12.61
CA THR A 211 -14.39 -4.34 11.97
C THR A 211 -15.82 -3.88 12.26
N ILE A 212 -16.12 -3.46 13.49
CA ILE A 212 -17.41 -2.86 13.82
C ILE A 212 -17.64 -1.61 12.98
N MET A 213 -16.64 -0.73 12.90
CA MET A 213 -16.73 0.49 12.11
C MET A 213 -16.91 0.19 10.61
N ASP A 214 -16.18 -0.76 10.06
CA ASP A 214 -16.25 -1.15 8.65
C ASP A 214 -17.63 -1.72 8.29
N ILE A 215 -18.20 -2.57 9.15
CA ILE A 215 -19.59 -3.04 9.03
C ILE A 215 -20.55 -1.85 8.96
N ILE A 216 -20.43 -0.89 9.86
CA ILE A 216 -21.28 0.31 9.89
C ILE A 216 -21.10 1.15 8.61
N LEU A 217 -19.86 1.44 8.21
CA LEU A 217 -19.56 2.33 7.09
C LEU A 217 -19.88 1.72 5.71
N VAL A 218 -19.82 0.39 5.59
CA VAL A 218 -20.09 -0.32 4.33
C VAL A 218 -21.55 -0.73 4.23
N LEU A 219 -22.09 -1.43 5.25
CA LEU A 219 -23.43 -2.04 5.16
C LEU A 219 -24.55 -1.09 5.59
N PHE A 220 -24.30 -0.21 6.57
CA PHE A 220 -25.35 0.66 7.11
C PHE A 220 -25.36 2.05 6.47
N THR A 221 -24.22 2.74 6.41
CA THR A 221 -24.17 4.12 5.88
C THR A 221 -23.82 4.19 4.40
N GLY A 222 -23.11 3.19 3.87
CA GLY A 222 -22.57 3.21 2.50
C GLY A 222 -21.54 4.32 2.25
N ALA A 223 -21.07 5.01 3.30
CA ALA A 223 -20.16 6.14 3.21
C ALA A 223 -18.82 5.73 2.59
N MET A 224 -18.36 4.50 2.84
CA MET A 224 -17.12 3.98 2.25
C MET A 224 -17.20 3.86 0.73
N VAL A 225 -18.35 3.43 0.19
CA VAL A 225 -18.55 3.31 -1.26
C VAL A 225 -18.57 4.68 -1.92
N SER A 226 -19.20 5.67 -1.27
CA SER A 226 -19.22 7.06 -1.74
C SER A 226 -17.82 7.68 -1.72
N ALA A 227 -17.09 7.51 -0.62
CA ALA A 227 -15.69 7.96 -0.49
C ALA A 227 -14.79 7.31 -1.54
N ALA A 228 -14.91 6.00 -1.76
CA ALA A 228 -14.13 5.28 -2.76
C ALA A 228 -14.40 5.80 -4.19
N ARG A 229 -15.65 6.11 -4.54
CA ARG A 229 -15.99 6.72 -5.84
C ARG A 229 -15.38 8.12 -5.98
N HIS A 230 -15.46 8.95 -4.94
CA HIS A 230 -14.91 10.31 -4.97
C HIS A 230 -13.38 10.31 -5.13
N VAL A 231 -12.69 9.38 -4.46
CA VAL A 231 -11.22 9.28 -4.48
C VAL A 231 -10.70 8.53 -5.71
N SER A 232 -11.41 7.50 -6.19
CA SER A 232 -10.98 6.72 -7.37
C SER A 232 -10.94 7.54 -8.66
N VAL A 233 -11.78 8.58 -8.79
CA VAL A 233 -11.73 9.53 -9.91
C VAL A 233 -10.38 10.24 -9.98
N LEU A 234 -9.72 10.45 -8.85
CA LEU A 234 -8.38 11.06 -8.78
C LEU A 234 -7.27 10.11 -9.23
N ARG A 235 -7.57 8.81 -9.44
CA ARG A 235 -6.59 7.77 -9.80
C ARG A 235 -5.40 7.71 -8.83
N LEU A 236 -5.66 8.00 -7.56
CA LEU A 236 -4.67 7.85 -6.50
C LEU A 236 -4.54 6.36 -6.14
N PRO A 237 -3.33 5.89 -5.76
CA PRO A 237 -3.11 4.52 -5.32
C PRO A 237 -3.69 4.32 -3.90
N VAL A 238 -5.01 4.38 -3.77
CA VAL A 238 -5.78 4.23 -2.52
C VAL A 238 -6.45 2.85 -2.43
N LEU A 239 -6.51 2.16 -3.57
CA LEU A 239 -7.08 0.84 -3.77
C LEU A 239 -6.24 0.09 -4.81
N VAL A 240 -6.25 -1.23 -4.76
CA VAL A 240 -5.60 -2.11 -5.74
C VAL A 240 -6.70 -2.79 -6.53
N SER A 241 -6.69 -2.65 -7.85
CA SER A 241 -7.72 -3.12 -8.78
C SER A 241 -7.15 -4.12 -9.77
N LEU A 242 -7.28 -5.41 -9.48
CA LEU A 242 -6.73 -6.46 -10.35
C LEU A 242 -7.82 -7.11 -11.21
N PRO A 243 -7.48 -7.53 -12.44
CA PRO A 243 -8.40 -8.31 -13.26
C PRO A 243 -8.65 -9.67 -12.60
N THR A 244 -9.89 -10.13 -12.65
CA THR A 244 -10.29 -11.43 -12.09
C THR A 244 -9.66 -12.59 -12.87
N LEU A 245 -9.28 -13.67 -12.16
CA LEU A 245 -8.91 -14.95 -12.78
C LEU A 245 -9.77 -16.10 -12.22
N PRO A 246 -10.57 -16.79 -13.06
CA PRO A 246 -10.71 -16.63 -14.52
C PRO A 246 -11.33 -15.28 -14.93
N THR A 247 -10.88 -14.74 -16.07
CA THR A 247 -11.31 -13.42 -16.54
C THR A 247 -12.79 -13.40 -16.85
N ILE A 248 -13.54 -12.56 -16.13
CA ILE A 248 -14.97 -12.36 -16.34
C ILE A 248 -15.15 -11.16 -17.26
N THR A 249 -15.55 -11.43 -18.50
CA THR A 249 -15.90 -10.40 -19.48
C THR A 249 -17.41 -10.21 -19.52
N THR A 250 -17.86 -9.00 -19.23
CA THR A 250 -19.25 -8.57 -19.42
C THR A 250 -19.38 -7.73 -20.69
N GLU A 251 -20.61 -7.40 -21.09
CA GLU A 251 -20.87 -6.46 -22.21
C GLU A 251 -20.17 -5.09 -22.03
N TRP A 252 -19.84 -4.74 -20.78
CA TRP A 252 -19.17 -3.48 -20.39
C TRP A 252 -17.65 -3.61 -20.24
N GLY A 253 -17.07 -4.78 -20.53
CA GLY A 253 -15.65 -5.05 -20.44
C GLY A 253 -15.26 -6.04 -19.32
N ILE A 254 -13.96 -6.07 -19.00
CA ILE A 254 -13.38 -6.96 -17.99
C ILE A 254 -13.74 -6.46 -16.59
N ILE A 255 -14.23 -7.36 -15.73
CA ILE A 255 -14.46 -7.05 -14.31
C ILE A 255 -13.13 -7.04 -13.56
N TYR A 256 -12.87 -5.91 -12.89
CA TYR A 256 -11.76 -5.75 -11.95
C TYR A 256 -12.28 -5.92 -10.52
N MET A 257 -11.60 -6.75 -9.73
CA MET A 257 -11.79 -6.76 -8.29
C MET A 257 -10.94 -5.67 -7.65
N SER A 258 -11.54 -4.88 -6.76
CA SER A 258 -10.85 -3.80 -6.08
C SER A 258 -10.86 -4.01 -4.57
N LEU A 259 -9.70 -3.89 -3.93
CA LEU A 259 -9.55 -3.97 -2.49
C LEU A 259 -8.88 -2.71 -1.94
N GLY A 260 -9.40 -2.19 -0.83
CA GLY A 260 -8.86 -1.00 -0.18
C GLY A 260 -7.52 -1.30 0.48
N LEU A 261 -6.61 -0.32 0.50
CA LEU A 261 -5.34 -0.46 1.22
C LEU A 261 -5.51 -0.71 2.72
N GLY A 262 -6.63 -0.25 3.29
CA GLY A 262 -6.98 -0.50 4.69
C GLY A 262 -7.09 -2.00 4.99
N ASP A 263 -7.62 -2.79 4.07
CA ASP A 263 -7.78 -4.24 4.23
C ASP A 263 -6.43 -4.98 4.14
N PHE A 264 -5.55 -4.55 3.21
CA PHE A 264 -4.17 -5.03 3.18
C PHE A 264 -3.43 -4.70 4.46
N PHE A 265 -3.57 -3.45 4.95
CA PHE A 265 -3.00 -3.04 6.23
C PHE A 265 -3.49 -3.92 7.37
N PHE A 266 -4.79 -4.16 7.41
CA PHE A 266 -5.44 -4.95 8.44
C PHE A 266 -4.94 -6.40 8.48
N ALA A 267 -4.91 -7.08 7.33
CA ALA A 267 -4.34 -8.43 7.22
C ALA A 267 -2.85 -8.47 7.57
N GLY A 268 -2.09 -7.48 7.10
CA GLY A 268 -0.67 -7.29 7.39
C GLY A 268 -0.38 -7.15 8.89
N LEU A 269 -1.14 -6.29 9.58
CA LEU A 269 -1.03 -6.07 11.01
C LEU A 269 -1.30 -7.37 11.78
N LEU A 270 -2.41 -8.06 11.48
CA LEU A 270 -2.75 -9.33 12.12
C LEU A 270 -1.66 -10.38 11.89
N GLY A 271 -1.12 -10.48 10.67
CA GLY A 271 -0.04 -11.38 10.31
C GLY A 271 1.24 -11.13 11.11
N ILE A 272 1.71 -9.88 11.16
CA ILE A 272 2.91 -9.48 11.93
C ILE A 272 2.72 -9.77 13.42
N GLN A 273 1.57 -9.39 13.99
CA GLN A 273 1.32 -9.55 15.42
C GLN A 273 1.19 -11.02 15.81
N THR A 274 0.58 -11.83 14.93
CA THR A 274 0.52 -13.28 15.08
C THR A 274 1.91 -13.91 15.01
N MET A 275 2.78 -13.41 14.12
CA MET A 275 4.17 -13.84 14.02
C MET A 275 4.94 -13.55 15.31
N LYS A 276 4.80 -12.34 15.86
CA LYS A 276 5.43 -11.94 17.12
C LYS A 276 4.94 -12.76 18.31
N LYS A 277 3.63 -13.08 18.37
CA LYS A 277 3.02 -13.76 19.52
C LYS A 277 3.14 -15.28 19.49
N PHE A 278 2.95 -15.91 18.33
CA PHE A 278 2.82 -17.37 18.18
C PHE A 278 3.86 -17.99 17.23
N GLY A 279 4.75 -17.18 16.67
CA GLY A 279 5.83 -17.62 15.79
C GLY A 279 5.46 -17.70 14.32
N LYS A 280 6.49 -17.82 13.47
CA LYS A 280 6.39 -17.73 12.00
C LYS A 280 5.47 -18.79 11.38
N LYS A 281 5.57 -20.05 11.79
CA LYS A 281 4.79 -21.15 11.20
C LYS A 281 3.28 -20.91 11.39
N PHE A 282 2.88 -20.52 12.59
CA PHE A 282 1.48 -20.26 12.90
C PHE A 282 0.96 -19.00 12.20
N ALA A 283 1.80 -17.96 12.08
CA ALA A 283 1.43 -16.75 11.35
C ALA A 283 1.18 -17.03 9.86
N ILE A 284 2.01 -17.84 9.19
CA ILE A 284 1.79 -18.23 7.79
C ILE A 284 0.46 -18.98 7.64
N LEU A 285 0.17 -19.92 8.55
CA LEU A 285 -1.11 -20.64 8.56
C LEU A 285 -2.29 -19.68 8.76
N SER A 286 -2.14 -18.69 9.64
CA SER A 286 -3.15 -17.67 9.91
C SER A 286 -3.40 -16.79 8.69
N VAL A 287 -2.36 -16.36 7.97
CA VAL A 287 -2.48 -15.61 6.72
C VAL A 287 -3.15 -16.45 5.63
N ALA A 288 -2.78 -17.73 5.51
CA ALA A 288 -3.45 -18.63 4.58
C ALA A 288 -4.94 -18.75 4.88
N ALA A 289 -5.35 -18.85 6.15
CA ALA A 289 -6.75 -18.90 6.54
C ALA A 289 -7.50 -17.58 6.28
N MET A 290 -6.85 -16.42 6.51
CA MET A 290 -7.39 -15.11 6.13
C MET A 290 -7.69 -15.06 4.62
N CYS A 291 -6.75 -15.51 3.79
CA CYS A 291 -6.91 -15.55 2.34
C CYS A 291 -7.96 -16.55 1.86
N ILE A 292 -8.05 -17.74 2.48
CA ILE A 292 -9.10 -18.72 2.17
C ILE A 292 -10.49 -18.16 2.52
N SER A 293 -10.63 -17.54 3.69
CA SER A 293 -11.86 -16.86 4.08
C SER A 293 -12.22 -15.77 3.09
N PHE A 294 -11.25 -14.91 2.75
CA PHE A 294 -11.43 -13.85 1.76
C PHE A 294 -11.90 -14.40 0.40
N PHE A 295 -11.25 -15.45 -0.11
CA PHE A 295 -11.63 -16.14 -1.35
C PHE A 295 -13.07 -16.68 -1.32
N ILE A 296 -13.50 -17.29 -0.21
CA ILE A 296 -14.87 -17.81 -0.07
C ILE A 296 -15.89 -16.67 -0.13
N PHE A 297 -15.68 -15.60 0.64
CA PHE A 297 -16.59 -14.45 0.65
C PHE A 297 -16.63 -13.73 -0.70
N GLU A 298 -15.48 -13.58 -1.35
CA GLU A 298 -15.38 -12.97 -2.68
C GLU A 298 -16.12 -13.80 -3.74
N THR A 299 -16.00 -15.12 -3.67
CA THR A 299 -16.78 -16.03 -4.52
C THR A 299 -18.28 -15.85 -4.27
N ILE A 300 -18.72 -15.69 -3.02
CA ILE A 300 -20.14 -15.39 -2.71
C ILE A 300 -20.54 -14.03 -3.31
N LEU A 301 -19.74 -12.98 -3.13
CA LEU A 301 -19.98 -11.65 -3.69
C LEU A 301 -20.19 -11.68 -5.21
N LEU A 302 -19.33 -12.40 -5.92
CA LEU A 302 -19.37 -12.50 -7.38
C LEU A 302 -20.59 -13.28 -7.92
N ASN A 303 -21.20 -14.17 -7.13
CA ASN A 303 -22.36 -14.97 -7.57
C ASN A 303 -23.70 -14.43 -7.08
N TYR A 304 -23.74 -13.63 -6.01
CA TYR A 304 -24.98 -13.13 -5.39
C TYR A 304 -25.23 -11.62 -5.60
N GLU A 305 -24.50 -10.96 -6.51
CA GLU A 305 -24.64 -9.53 -6.87
C GLU A 305 -24.60 -8.55 -5.68
N LEU A 306 -23.88 -8.90 -4.62
CA LEU A 306 -23.68 -7.98 -3.50
C LEU A 306 -22.77 -6.82 -3.94
N LYS A 307 -23.25 -5.58 -3.85
CA LYS A 307 -22.53 -4.39 -4.36
C LYS A 307 -21.21 -4.09 -3.64
N ALA A 308 -21.14 -4.35 -2.34
CA ALA A 308 -19.95 -4.15 -1.51
C ALA A 308 -20.08 -4.97 -0.22
N PHE A 309 -18.95 -5.38 0.35
CA PHE A 309 -18.91 -6.10 1.62
C PHE A 309 -17.70 -5.64 2.46
N PRO A 310 -17.80 -5.64 3.80
CA PRO A 310 -16.69 -5.23 4.66
C PRO A 310 -15.49 -6.19 4.50
N GLY A 311 -14.37 -5.70 3.96
CA GLY A 311 -13.17 -6.50 3.74
C GLY A 311 -12.54 -6.98 5.05
N THR A 312 -12.62 -6.16 6.09
CA THR A 312 -12.08 -6.51 7.41
C THR A 312 -12.82 -7.68 8.06
N LEU A 313 -14.13 -7.81 7.81
CA LEU A 313 -14.94 -8.94 8.28
C LEU A 313 -14.50 -10.24 7.60
N MET A 314 -14.30 -10.21 6.28
CA MET A 314 -13.81 -11.37 5.50
C MET A 314 -12.47 -11.88 6.06
N ILE A 315 -11.58 -10.96 6.43
CA ILE A 315 -10.25 -11.27 7.00
C ILE A 315 -10.38 -11.84 8.43
N ILE A 316 -11.17 -11.19 9.31
CA ILE A 316 -11.36 -11.65 10.70
C ILE A 316 -11.93 -13.07 10.75
N CYS A 317 -12.88 -13.41 9.88
CA CYS A 317 -13.50 -14.73 9.85
C CYS A 317 -12.48 -15.86 9.63
N GLY A 318 -11.41 -15.60 8.86
CA GLY A 318 -10.31 -16.57 8.69
C GLY A 318 -9.31 -16.57 9.86
N TRP A 319 -9.03 -15.39 10.41
CA TRP A 319 -8.01 -15.22 11.45
C TRP A 319 -8.45 -15.68 12.84
N LEU A 320 -9.63 -15.24 13.28
CA LEU A 320 -10.10 -15.35 14.66
C LEU A 320 -10.24 -16.80 15.14
N PRO A 321 -10.83 -17.74 14.36
CA PRO A 321 -10.98 -19.13 14.81
C PRO A 321 -9.64 -19.80 15.10
N LEU A 322 -8.62 -19.54 14.29
CA LEU A 322 -7.28 -20.10 14.50
C LEU A 322 -6.63 -19.56 15.77
N VAL A 323 -6.76 -18.26 16.03
CA VAL A 323 -6.19 -17.64 17.23
C VAL A 323 -6.88 -18.13 18.50
N ILE A 324 -8.21 -18.28 18.48
CA ILE A 324 -8.97 -18.86 19.60
C ILE A 324 -8.52 -20.30 19.84
N LEU A 325 -8.47 -21.14 18.80
CA LEU A 325 -8.07 -22.54 18.92
C LEU A 325 -6.63 -22.69 19.44
N LYS A 326 -5.72 -21.80 19.03
CA LYS A 326 -4.34 -21.79 19.52
C LYS A 326 -4.24 -21.35 20.98
N ARG A 327 -5.10 -20.43 21.43
CA ARG A 327 -5.19 -20.03 22.84
C ARG A 327 -5.79 -21.10 23.73
N LEU A 328 -6.77 -21.87 23.24
CA LEU A 328 -7.41 -22.95 24.02
C LEU A 328 -6.50 -24.17 24.23
N LYS A 329 -5.48 -24.36 23.38
CA LYS A 329 -4.49 -25.44 23.49
C LYS A 329 -3.30 -25.11 24.42
N HIS A 330 -3.28 -23.93 25.03
CA HIS A 330 -2.27 -23.47 25.98
C HIS A 330 -2.92 -23.10 27.30
#